data_AF-A0A2E9JLZ9-F1
#
_entry.id   AF-A0A2E9JLZ9-F1
#
_cell.length_a   1.000
_cell.length_b   1.000
_cell.length_c   1.000
_cell.angle_alpha   90.00
_cell.angle_beta   90.00
_cell.angle_gamma   90.00
#
_symmetry.space_group_name_H-M   'P 1'
#
loop_
_entity.id
_entity.type
_entity.pdbx_description
1 polymer ?
#
loop_
_entity_poly.entity_id
_entity_poly.type
_entity_poly.pdbx_seq_one_letter_code
_entity_poly.pdbx_strand_id
1 'polypeptide(L)'
;MQTAIRLILSLTLALSSLVVVAAELYFPDDSGDWETVLPESVGWNSELIDAALDLAGERNSSGVLILHRGRIMAEQYWDLPESNSRYQRYLQGFDADGRAIEDVASAQKSVVAVLTGIAQQMDYLKIDDPVSNYLGQGWSKATEQQELAITVRHLISMNSGLATDFTFEAEPDSKWFYNTPVYHLTMRVLMAATGMERSELTQQWLGEPLGMENSSWTPRPWANAAIAVGFSTTARELARFGLMIQAGGRWKDQTVINDTQFLEDMLSPSQQLNPAYGFLWWLNGQEFSVAAGPAAARREGQLIPSAPPDLVAMQGAADRKLYLVPGLNLVVTRLGANGSQRSSNFNEVFWEALMKAAPVP
;
A
#
# COMPACT_ATOMS: atom_id res chain seq x y z
N MET A 1 35.26 -33.84 -28.84
CA MET A 1 35.25 -32.76 -27.84
C MET A 1 34.64 -31.52 -28.50
N GLN A 2 33.34 -31.31 -28.33
CA GLN A 2 32.64 -30.10 -28.73
C GLN A 2 31.98 -29.53 -27.49
N THR A 3 32.41 -28.33 -27.11
CA THR A 3 31.96 -27.59 -25.94
C THR A 3 30.63 -26.93 -26.28
N ALA A 4 29.56 -27.28 -25.58
CA ALA A 4 28.27 -26.63 -25.70
C ALA A 4 28.25 -25.36 -24.82
N ILE A 5 28.13 -24.20 -25.45
CA ILE A 5 27.78 -22.94 -24.78
C ILE A 5 26.26 -22.92 -24.63
N ARG A 6 25.76 -23.03 -23.40
CA ARG A 6 24.36 -22.71 -23.08
C ARG A 6 24.26 -21.20 -22.91
N LEU A 7 23.59 -20.53 -23.86
CA LEU A 7 23.15 -19.15 -23.69
C LEU A 7 21.98 -19.16 -22.68
N ILE A 8 22.16 -18.50 -21.55
CA ILE A 8 21.08 -18.17 -20.62
C ILE A 8 20.35 -16.98 -21.23
N LEU A 9 19.16 -17.21 -21.80
CA LEU A 9 18.18 -16.15 -22.03
C LEU A 9 17.43 -15.95 -20.70
N SER A 10 17.79 -14.92 -19.96
CA SER A 10 16.98 -14.45 -18.83
C SER A 10 17.10 -12.94 -18.69
N LEU A 11 15.96 -12.30 -18.42
CA LEU A 11 15.80 -10.93 -17.96
C LEU A 11 15.99 -9.80 -19.01
N THR A 12 15.19 -9.82 -20.08
CA THR A 12 14.92 -8.59 -20.85
C THR A 12 13.45 -8.34 -21.11
N LEU A 13 12.54 -9.27 -20.79
CA LEU A 13 11.09 -9.09 -21.02
C LEU A 13 10.35 -8.32 -19.91
N ALA A 14 10.86 -8.30 -18.67
CA ALA A 14 10.16 -7.67 -17.55
C ALA A 14 10.23 -6.12 -17.57
N LEU A 15 11.35 -5.55 -18.04
CA LEU A 15 11.47 -4.09 -18.20
C LEU A 15 10.72 -3.56 -19.42
N SER A 16 10.52 -4.38 -20.46
CA SER A 16 9.81 -3.92 -21.66
C SER A 16 8.30 -3.70 -21.44
N SER A 17 7.69 -4.31 -20.43
CA SER A 17 6.26 -4.09 -20.11
C SER A 17 6.02 -2.83 -19.27
N LEU A 18 6.96 -2.41 -18.42
CA LEU A 18 6.82 -1.19 -17.60
C LEU A 18 7.06 0.11 -18.39
N VAL A 19 7.90 0.07 -19.43
CA VAL A 19 8.19 1.25 -20.28
C VAL A 19 7.05 1.57 -21.27
N VAL A 20 6.25 0.57 -21.69
CA VAL A 20 5.13 0.79 -22.63
C VAL A 20 3.87 1.35 -21.93
N VAL A 21 3.64 1.02 -20.65
CA VAL A 21 2.47 1.52 -19.88
C VAL A 21 2.57 3.03 -19.57
N ALA A 22 3.79 3.57 -19.55
CA ALA A 22 4.08 4.98 -19.28
C ALA A 22 3.42 5.98 -20.26
N ALA A 23 3.12 5.54 -21.48
CA ALA A 23 2.68 6.42 -22.56
C ALA A 23 1.16 6.65 -22.64
N GLU A 24 0.33 5.98 -21.82
CA GLU A 24 -1.15 6.04 -21.91
C GLU A 24 -1.91 6.23 -20.58
N LEU A 25 -1.23 6.51 -19.45
CA LEU A 25 -1.93 6.81 -18.20
C LEU A 25 -2.41 8.26 -18.17
N TYR A 26 -3.69 8.46 -17.87
CA TYR A 26 -4.25 9.77 -17.58
C TYR A 26 -3.96 10.14 -16.12
N PHE A 27 -3.54 11.38 -15.87
CA PHE A 27 -3.43 11.95 -14.53
C PHE A 27 -4.44 13.08 -14.39
N PRO A 28 -5.24 13.12 -13.30
CA PRO A 28 -6.18 14.21 -13.09
C PRO A 28 -5.47 15.53 -12.80
N ASP A 29 -6.07 16.63 -13.25
CA ASP A 29 -5.67 17.97 -12.87
C ASP A 29 -6.01 18.26 -11.40
N ASP A 30 -5.48 19.37 -10.89
CA ASP A 30 -5.65 19.75 -9.48
C ASP A 30 -6.98 20.47 -9.23
N SER A 31 -7.77 20.72 -10.29
CA SER A 31 -9.09 21.35 -10.23
C SER A 31 -10.19 20.49 -9.59
N GLY A 32 -9.91 19.22 -9.31
CA GLY A 32 -10.89 18.25 -8.79
C GLY A 32 -11.68 17.51 -9.88
N ASP A 33 -11.63 17.98 -11.12
CA ASP A 33 -12.20 17.29 -12.28
C ASP A 33 -11.34 16.08 -12.65
N TRP A 34 -11.97 14.90 -12.64
CA TRP A 34 -11.30 13.65 -12.99
C TRP A 34 -12.04 13.01 -14.16
N GLU A 35 -11.37 12.89 -15.32
CA GLU A 35 -11.96 12.26 -16.49
C GLU A 35 -12.48 10.86 -16.19
N THR A 36 -13.65 10.57 -16.75
CA THR A 36 -14.29 9.25 -16.67
C THR A 36 -14.10 8.48 -17.97
N VAL A 37 -14.26 7.16 -17.90
CA VAL A 37 -14.30 6.27 -19.06
C VAL A 37 -15.51 5.35 -18.93
N LEU A 38 -16.27 5.20 -20.02
CA LEU A 38 -17.40 4.27 -20.03
C LEU A 38 -16.88 2.83 -19.96
N PRO A 39 -17.32 1.98 -19.02
CA PRO A 39 -16.87 0.60 -18.90
C PRO A 39 -16.87 -0.15 -20.24
N GLU A 40 -17.93 -0.03 -21.02
CA GLU A 40 -18.11 -0.73 -22.31
C GLU A 40 -17.06 -0.30 -23.34
N SER A 41 -16.62 0.96 -23.29
CA SER A 41 -15.60 1.48 -24.21
C SER A 41 -14.22 0.86 -23.98
N VAL A 42 -13.99 0.29 -22.81
CA VAL A 42 -12.76 -0.43 -22.43
C VAL A 42 -12.99 -1.92 -22.19
N GLY A 43 -14.13 -2.45 -22.66
CA GLY A 43 -14.46 -3.88 -22.65
C GLY A 43 -14.99 -4.42 -21.32
N TRP A 44 -15.25 -3.56 -20.34
CA TRP A 44 -15.84 -3.94 -19.06
C TRP A 44 -17.37 -3.89 -19.12
N ASN A 45 -18.04 -4.77 -18.39
CA ASN A 45 -19.49 -4.78 -18.28
C ASN A 45 -19.96 -3.86 -17.14
N SER A 46 -20.66 -2.77 -17.48
CA SER A 46 -21.15 -1.78 -16.50
C SER A 46 -22.13 -2.37 -15.49
N GLU A 47 -23.11 -3.17 -15.92
CA GLU A 47 -24.10 -3.79 -15.02
C GLU A 47 -23.43 -4.69 -13.96
N LEU A 48 -22.34 -5.39 -14.33
CA LEU A 48 -21.59 -6.23 -13.41
C LEU A 48 -20.63 -5.43 -12.51
N ILE A 49 -20.15 -4.27 -12.96
CA ILE A 49 -19.45 -3.31 -12.09
C ILE A 49 -20.42 -2.76 -11.05
N ASP A 50 -21.62 -2.35 -11.47
CA ASP A 50 -22.66 -1.83 -10.56
C ASP A 50 -23.02 -2.89 -9.50
N ALA A 51 -23.15 -4.17 -9.90
CA ALA A 51 -23.35 -5.26 -8.96
C ALA A 51 -22.19 -5.43 -7.95
N ALA A 52 -20.94 -5.19 -8.37
CA ALA A 52 -19.79 -5.21 -7.46
C ALA A 52 -19.77 -4.00 -6.50
N LEU A 53 -20.26 -2.83 -6.94
CA LEU A 53 -20.43 -1.65 -6.11
C LEU A 53 -21.58 -1.81 -5.11
N ASP A 54 -22.73 -2.36 -5.54
CA ASP A 54 -23.85 -2.70 -4.65
C ASP A 54 -23.38 -3.60 -3.52
N LEU A 55 -22.61 -4.65 -3.86
CA LEU A 55 -21.96 -5.50 -2.87
C LEU A 55 -21.06 -4.68 -1.94
N ALA A 56 -20.24 -3.78 -2.46
CA ALA A 56 -19.38 -2.95 -1.63
C ALA A 56 -20.17 -2.07 -0.64
N GLY A 57 -21.32 -1.52 -1.07
CA GLY A 57 -22.28 -0.80 -0.22
C GLY A 57 -22.87 -1.66 0.89
N GLU A 58 -23.35 -2.87 0.56
CA GLU A 58 -23.80 -3.87 1.54
C GLU A 58 -22.69 -4.27 2.54
N ARG A 59 -21.43 -4.07 2.15
CA ARG A 59 -20.23 -4.27 2.97
C ARG A 59 -19.72 -2.96 3.58
N ASN A 60 -20.62 -2.05 3.93
CA ASN A 60 -20.34 -0.83 4.70
C ASN A 60 -19.18 0.01 4.13
N SER A 61 -19.05 0.07 2.80
CA SER A 61 -18.10 0.99 2.18
C SER A 61 -18.62 2.41 2.30
N SER A 62 -17.73 3.37 2.55
CA SER A 62 -18.06 4.81 2.50
C SER A 62 -17.82 5.38 1.11
N GLY A 63 -16.80 4.86 0.42
CA GLY A 63 -16.44 5.23 -0.93
C GLY A 63 -15.61 4.14 -1.60
N VAL A 64 -15.92 3.88 -2.87
CA VAL A 64 -15.16 3.02 -3.77
C VAL A 64 -14.89 3.80 -5.05
N LEU A 65 -13.64 3.75 -5.51
CA LEU A 65 -13.22 4.31 -6.79
C LEU A 65 -12.44 3.25 -7.55
N ILE A 66 -12.83 3.01 -8.80
CA ILE A 66 -12.22 2.09 -9.74
C ILE A 66 -11.70 2.92 -10.92
N LEU A 67 -10.39 3.00 -11.05
CA LEU A 67 -9.72 3.62 -12.18
C LEU A 67 -9.33 2.57 -13.21
N HIS A 68 -9.45 2.90 -14.49
CA HIS A 68 -8.82 2.19 -15.59
C HIS A 68 -7.94 3.14 -16.39
N ARG A 69 -6.63 2.84 -16.47
CA ARG A 69 -5.61 3.72 -17.10
C ARG A 69 -5.65 5.16 -16.57
N GLY A 70 -5.89 5.28 -15.27
CA GLY A 70 -5.97 6.56 -14.58
C GLY A 70 -7.28 7.33 -14.73
N ARG A 71 -8.24 6.91 -15.56
CA ARG A 71 -9.60 7.51 -15.65
C ARG A 71 -10.59 6.80 -14.74
N ILE A 72 -11.59 7.53 -14.23
CA ILE A 72 -12.66 6.95 -13.41
C ILE A 72 -13.52 6.04 -14.29
N MET A 73 -13.43 4.73 -14.09
CA MET A 73 -14.33 3.77 -14.73
C MET A 73 -15.63 3.64 -13.92
N ALA A 74 -15.52 3.66 -12.59
CA ALA A 74 -16.67 3.73 -11.70
C ALA A 74 -16.29 4.34 -10.35
N GLU A 75 -17.21 5.07 -9.75
CA GLU A 75 -17.04 5.70 -8.43
C GLU A 75 -18.40 5.78 -7.73
N GLN A 76 -18.44 5.40 -6.46
CA GLN A 76 -19.66 5.49 -5.66
C GLN A 76 -19.34 5.77 -4.20
N TYR A 77 -20.19 6.58 -3.57
CA TYR A 77 -20.14 6.92 -2.14
C TYR A 77 -21.48 6.57 -1.51
N TRP A 78 -21.45 6.11 -0.26
CA TRP A 78 -22.64 5.69 0.50
C TRP A 78 -22.77 6.48 1.80
N ASP A 79 -23.98 6.42 2.37
CA ASP A 79 -24.26 6.98 3.69
C ASP A 79 -23.32 6.40 4.75
N LEU A 80 -22.76 7.28 5.56
CA LEU A 80 -21.83 6.89 6.59
C LEU A 80 -22.55 6.25 7.77
N PRO A 81 -21.99 5.21 8.41
CA PRO A 81 -22.61 4.60 9.58
C PRO A 81 -22.38 5.47 10.82
N GLU A 82 -23.13 6.57 10.95
CA GLU A 82 -22.97 7.59 12.00
C GLU A 82 -23.02 7.02 13.43
N SER A 83 -23.89 6.02 13.66
CA SER A 83 -24.04 5.35 14.95
C SER A 83 -22.91 4.37 15.28
N ASN A 84 -22.03 4.05 14.33
CA ASN A 84 -20.92 3.12 14.53
C ASN A 84 -19.72 3.81 15.18
N SER A 85 -19.65 3.73 16.51
CA SER A 85 -18.57 4.35 17.30
C SER A 85 -17.15 3.90 16.93
N ARG A 86 -16.99 2.70 16.35
CA ARG A 86 -15.68 2.24 15.85
C ARG A 86 -15.31 2.96 14.57
N TYR A 87 -16.25 3.15 13.65
CA TYR A 87 -16.04 3.90 12.41
C TYR A 87 -15.74 5.38 12.69
N GLN A 88 -16.46 6.00 13.63
CA GLN A 88 -16.24 7.40 14.02
C GLN A 88 -14.83 7.71 14.54
N ARG A 89 -14.05 6.69 14.96
CA ARG A 89 -12.64 6.87 15.32
C ARG A 89 -11.72 7.09 14.13
N TYR A 90 -12.13 6.67 12.93
CA TYR A 90 -11.37 6.77 11.70
C TYR A 90 -11.81 7.97 10.85
N LEU A 91 -13.06 8.43 10.97
CA LEU A 91 -13.53 9.63 10.28
C LEU A 91 -12.84 10.89 10.84
N GLN A 92 -12.22 11.69 9.97
CA GLN A 92 -11.51 12.93 10.34
C GLN A 92 -12.19 14.21 9.82
N GLY A 93 -13.16 14.07 8.93
CA GLY A 93 -13.86 15.19 8.33
C GLY A 93 -14.33 14.86 6.93
N PHE A 94 -14.57 15.90 6.15
CA PHE A 94 -15.03 15.82 4.78
C PHE A 94 -14.25 16.82 3.92
N ASP A 95 -14.03 16.49 2.66
CA ASP A 95 -13.50 17.43 1.67
C ASP A 95 -14.59 18.40 1.16
N ALA A 96 -14.21 19.28 0.22
CA ALA A 96 -15.10 20.30 -0.33
C ALA A 96 -16.34 19.74 -1.04
N ASP A 97 -16.28 18.49 -1.52
CA ASP A 97 -17.39 17.81 -2.20
C ASP A 97 -18.19 16.89 -1.25
N GLY A 98 -17.90 16.94 0.06
CA GLY A 98 -18.58 16.15 1.07
C GLY A 98 -18.12 14.69 1.15
N ARG A 99 -16.97 14.34 0.56
CA ARG A 99 -16.43 12.97 0.64
C ARG A 99 -15.66 12.80 1.94
N ALA A 100 -15.79 11.63 2.56
CA ALA A 100 -15.17 11.34 3.85
C ALA A 100 -13.63 11.35 3.76
N ILE A 101 -12.99 12.05 4.68
CA ILE A 101 -11.55 11.95 4.97
C ILE A 101 -11.40 10.94 6.09
N GLU A 102 -10.78 9.80 5.81
CA GLU A 102 -10.66 8.69 6.77
C GLU A 102 -9.21 8.30 7.04
N ASP A 103 -8.89 8.01 8.29
CA ASP A 103 -7.71 7.24 8.68
C ASP A 103 -7.74 5.86 8.01
N VAL A 104 -6.69 5.54 7.23
CA VAL A 104 -6.58 4.31 6.42
C VAL A 104 -6.04 3.11 7.20
N ALA A 105 -5.91 3.24 8.53
CA ALA A 105 -5.38 2.24 9.44
C ALA A 105 -4.01 1.71 8.97
N SER A 106 -3.82 0.39 8.95
CA SER A 106 -2.56 -0.24 8.52
C SER A 106 -2.20 -0.03 7.05
N ALA A 107 -3.10 0.48 6.20
CA ALA A 107 -2.75 0.79 4.82
C ALA A 107 -1.64 1.88 4.76
N GLN A 108 -1.58 2.77 5.76
CA GLN A 108 -0.56 3.82 5.85
C GLN A 108 0.89 3.32 5.79
N LYS A 109 1.14 2.04 6.11
CA LYS A 109 2.47 1.44 6.03
C LYS A 109 3.10 1.62 4.65
N SER A 110 2.30 1.47 3.59
CA SER A 110 2.78 1.60 2.23
C SER A 110 3.11 3.05 1.85
N VAL A 111 2.47 4.04 2.49
CA VAL A 111 2.89 5.46 2.40
C VAL A 111 4.27 5.62 3.03
N VAL A 112 4.52 5.02 4.19
CA VAL A 112 5.85 5.06 4.86
C VAL A 112 6.93 4.37 4.01
N ALA A 113 6.63 3.26 3.33
CA ALA A 113 7.58 2.63 2.42
C ALA A 113 7.96 3.55 1.25
N VAL A 114 6.98 4.23 0.66
CA VAL A 114 7.24 5.21 -0.40
C VAL A 114 8.10 6.36 0.10
N LEU A 115 7.79 6.93 1.27
CA LEU A 115 8.62 7.98 1.88
C LEU A 115 10.05 7.48 2.18
N THR A 116 10.21 6.19 2.50
CA THR A 116 11.53 5.55 2.67
C THR A 116 12.30 5.48 1.36
N GLY A 117 11.64 5.11 0.26
CA GLY A 117 12.24 5.14 -1.07
C GLY A 117 12.66 6.56 -1.49
N ILE A 118 11.82 7.55 -1.19
CA ILE A 118 12.11 8.96 -1.47
C ILE A 118 13.31 9.45 -0.64
N ALA A 119 13.38 9.08 0.64
CA ALA A 119 14.53 9.43 1.48
C ALA A 119 15.83 8.75 0.99
N GLN A 120 15.75 7.49 0.53
CA GLN A 120 16.89 6.78 -0.02
C GLN A 120 17.41 7.42 -1.32
N GLN A 121 16.53 7.73 -2.28
CA GLN A 121 16.97 8.38 -3.53
C GLN A 121 17.60 9.76 -3.29
N MET A 122 17.21 10.45 -2.21
CA MET A 122 17.76 11.75 -1.81
C MET A 122 19.01 11.62 -0.92
N ASP A 123 19.53 10.40 -0.70
CA ASP A 123 20.69 10.08 0.15
C ASP A 123 20.53 10.53 1.62
N TYR A 124 19.29 10.69 2.10
CA TYR A 124 19.03 10.95 3.53
C TYR A 124 19.24 9.69 4.38
N LEU A 125 18.98 8.51 3.80
CA LEU A 125 19.20 7.22 4.45
C LEU A 125 19.57 6.16 3.42
N LYS A 126 20.10 5.03 3.91
CA LYS A 126 20.21 3.79 3.14
C LYS A 126 19.47 2.70 3.88
N ILE A 127 18.64 1.93 3.19
CA ILE A 127 17.82 0.93 3.89
C ILE A 127 18.66 -0.20 4.52
N ASP A 128 19.87 -0.42 4.03
CA ASP A 128 20.81 -1.41 4.59
C ASP A 128 21.61 -0.88 5.77
N ASP A 129 21.47 0.40 6.14
CA ASP A 129 22.10 0.92 7.33
C ASP A 129 21.40 0.43 8.61
N PRO A 130 22.15 0.21 9.70
CA PRO A 130 21.59 -0.03 11.02
C PRO A 130 20.64 1.10 11.44
N VAL A 131 19.52 0.74 12.08
CA VAL A 131 18.58 1.72 12.65
C VAL A 131 19.28 2.65 13.65
N SER A 132 20.29 2.14 14.36
CA SER A 132 21.10 2.90 15.31
C SER A 132 21.88 4.06 14.69
N ASN A 133 22.12 4.06 13.37
CA ASN A 133 22.74 5.22 12.68
C ASN A 133 21.85 6.46 12.74
N TYR A 134 20.53 6.27 12.86
CA TYR A 134 19.54 7.34 12.84
C TYR A 134 18.94 7.62 14.22
N LEU A 135 18.68 6.57 15.01
CA LEU A 135 18.01 6.70 16.31
C LEU A 135 18.96 6.68 17.51
N GLY A 136 20.27 6.49 17.28
CA GLY A 136 21.24 6.27 18.35
C GLY A 136 21.10 4.89 18.98
N GLN A 137 21.66 4.68 20.16
CA GLN A 137 21.59 3.40 20.90
C GLN A 137 20.38 3.39 21.85
N GLY A 138 19.89 2.18 22.17
CA GLY A 138 18.80 1.99 23.13
C GLY A 138 17.43 2.39 22.59
N TRP A 139 17.26 2.33 21.25
CA TRP A 139 15.97 2.54 20.60
C TRP A 139 15.05 1.32 20.74
N SER A 140 15.62 0.16 21.11
CA SER A 140 14.95 -1.10 21.43
C SER A 140 15.36 -1.63 22.82
N LYS A 141 14.92 -2.85 23.16
CA LYS A 141 15.42 -3.59 24.34
C LYS A 141 16.53 -4.58 23.99
N ALA A 142 17.03 -4.58 22.76
CA ALA A 142 18.13 -5.41 22.33
C ALA A 142 19.46 -4.87 22.88
N THR A 143 20.51 -5.70 22.87
CA THR A 143 21.87 -5.23 23.15
C THR A 143 22.38 -4.34 22.01
N GLU A 144 23.40 -3.51 22.26
CA GLU A 144 24.00 -2.66 21.22
C GLU A 144 24.44 -3.47 19.98
N GLN A 145 25.05 -4.64 20.20
CA GLN A 145 25.47 -5.52 19.10
C GLN A 145 24.28 -6.03 18.28
N GLN A 146 23.15 -6.32 18.92
CA GLN A 146 21.93 -6.76 18.25
C GLN A 146 21.25 -5.60 17.51
N GLU A 147 21.23 -4.40 18.09
CA GLU A 147 20.71 -3.20 17.41
C GLU A 147 21.50 -2.89 16.14
N LEU A 148 22.84 -3.06 16.15
CA LEU A 148 23.69 -2.89 14.97
C LEU A 148 23.37 -3.88 13.85
N ALA A 149 22.76 -5.03 14.16
CA ALA A 149 22.33 -6.01 13.15
C ALA A 149 20.95 -5.67 12.57
N ILE A 150 20.16 -4.78 13.20
CA ILE A 150 18.82 -4.44 12.72
C ILE A 150 18.89 -3.20 11.82
N THR A 151 18.66 -3.40 10.52
CA THR A 151 18.65 -2.35 9.50
C THR A 151 17.26 -1.74 9.30
N VAL A 152 17.19 -0.62 8.59
CA VAL A 152 15.92 -0.01 8.16
C VAL A 152 15.13 -0.97 7.25
N ARG A 153 15.81 -1.76 6.40
CA ARG A 153 15.23 -2.82 5.58
C ARG A 153 14.46 -3.82 6.43
N HIS A 154 15.00 -4.23 7.57
CA HIS A 154 14.29 -5.18 8.45
C HIS A 154 12.98 -4.61 9.02
N LEU A 155 12.90 -3.29 9.23
CA LEU A 155 11.66 -2.64 9.67
C LEU A 155 10.58 -2.68 8.58
N ILE A 156 10.95 -2.37 7.34
CA ILE A 156 10.01 -2.30 6.20
C ILE A 156 9.67 -3.68 5.61
N SER A 157 10.53 -4.69 5.83
CA SER A 157 10.31 -6.09 5.46
C SER A 157 9.64 -6.93 6.56
N MET A 158 9.39 -6.35 7.75
CA MET A 158 8.73 -7.01 8.89
C MET A 158 9.46 -8.26 9.40
N ASN A 159 10.79 -8.25 9.38
CA ASN A 159 11.63 -9.41 9.74
C ASN A 159 12.81 -9.03 10.67
N SER A 160 12.63 -8.02 11.53
CA SER A 160 13.66 -7.53 12.45
C SER A 160 13.97 -8.44 13.64
N GLY A 161 13.19 -9.50 13.86
CA GLY A 161 13.33 -10.38 15.04
C GLY A 161 12.88 -9.77 16.37
N LEU A 162 12.28 -8.57 16.35
CA LEU A 162 11.76 -7.90 17.54
C LEU A 162 10.29 -8.28 17.82
N ALA A 163 9.94 -8.33 19.11
CA ALA A 163 8.57 -8.36 19.60
C ALA A 163 7.87 -6.99 19.50
N THR A 164 6.57 -6.93 19.79
CA THR A 164 5.79 -5.68 19.77
C THR A 164 6.17 -4.70 20.89
N ASP A 165 6.84 -5.18 21.93
CA ASP A 165 7.36 -4.38 23.03
C ASP A 165 8.87 -4.07 22.88
N PHE A 166 9.40 -4.27 21.67
CA PHE A 166 10.80 -4.05 21.29
C PHE A 166 11.83 -4.99 21.94
N THR A 167 11.38 -6.09 22.56
CA THR A 167 12.26 -7.18 23.02
C THR A 167 12.87 -7.91 21.82
N PHE A 168 14.17 -8.21 21.87
CA PHE A 168 14.83 -9.07 20.90
C PHE A 168 14.44 -10.53 21.12
N GLU A 169 13.76 -11.15 20.16
CA GLU A 169 13.32 -12.55 20.24
C GLU A 169 14.11 -13.48 19.32
N ALA A 170 14.61 -12.95 18.21
CA ALA A 170 15.30 -13.72 17.19
C ALA A 170 16.26 -12.83 16.39
N GLU A 171 17.22 -13.44 15.70
CA GLU A 171 18.06 -12.73 14.75
C GLU A 171 17.22 -12.14 13.62
N PRO A 172 17.59 -10.98 13.05
CA PRO A 172 16.98 -10.47 11.84
C PRO A 172 16.98 -11.52 10.72
N ASP A 173 16.01 -11.42 9.80
CA ASP A 173 15.78 -12.36 8.70
C ASP A 173 15.37 -13.79 9.10
N SER A 174 15.38 -14.15 10.39
CA SER A 174 15.02 -15.51 10.84
C SER A 174 13.52 -15.72 11.06
N LYS A 175 12.74 -14.64 11.23
CA LYS A 175 11.30 -14.68 11.49
C LYS A 175 10.61 -13.49 10.83
N TRP A 176 9.53 -13.76 10.10
CA TRP A 176 8.61 -12.72 9.64
C TRP A 176 7.51 -12.52 10.68
N PHE A 177 7.27 -11.27 11.06
CA PHE A 177 6.24 -10.91 12.00
C PHE A 177 5.67 -9.55 11.65
N TYR A 178 4.36 -9.48 11.38
CA TYR A 178 3.65 -8.24 11.10
C TYR A 178 3.62 -7.30 12.33
N ASN A 179 4.75 -6.63 12.57
CA ASN A 179 5.04 -5.92 13.81
C ASN A 179 4.69 -4.43 13.68
N THR A 180 3.46 -4.10 14.07
CA THR A 180 2.93 -2.73 13.98
C THR A 180 3.72 -1.71 14.82
N PRO A 181 4.09 -1.96 16.09
CA PRO A 181 4.94 -1.04 16.84
C PRO A 181 6.33 -0.83 16.23
N VAL A 182 6.95 -1.88 15.67
CA VAL A 182 8.32 -1.79 15.16
C VAL A 182 8.41 -1.06 13.82
N TYR A 183 7.50 -1.26 12.86
CA TYR A 183 7.55 -0.47 11.61
C TYR A 183 7.32 1.03 11.86
N HIS A 184 6.62 1.42 12.94
CA HIS A 184 6.44 2.84 13.27
C HIS A 184 7.78 3.54 13.56
N LEU A 185 8.84 2.80 13.89
CA LEU A 185 10.20 3.33 13.98
C LEU A 185 10.72 3.83 12.63
N THR A 186 10.28 3.27 11.49
CA THR A 186 10.69 3.75 10.16
C THR A 186 10.37 5.23 9.98
N MET A 187 9.21 5.70 10.47
CA MET A 187 8.89 7.12 10.42
C MET A 187 9.77 7.97 11.36
N ARG A 188 10.20 7.42 12.50
CA ARG A 188 11.18 8.10 13.37
C ARG A 188 12.56 8.18 12.71
N VAL A 189 12.97 7.12 12.01
CA VAL A 189 14.19 7.09 11.20
C VAL A 189 14.12 8.18 10.14
N LEU A 190 13.01 8.28 9.40
CA LEU A 190 12.81 9.32 8.39
C LEU A 190 12.97 10.72 8.96
N MET A 191 12.26 11.03 10.05
CA MET A 191 12.35 12.34 10.71
C MET A 191 13.76 12.64 11.23
N ALA A 192 14.47 11.66 11.77
CA ALA A 192 15.84 11.83 12.26
C ALA A 192 16.85 12.03 11.11
N ALA A 193 16.67 11.29 10.01
CA ALA A 193 17.53 11.35 8.82
C ALA A 193 17.40 12.67 8.05
N THR A 194 16.18 13.21 7.98
CA THR A 194 15.90 14.42 7.19
C THR A 194 15.93 15.70 8.03
N GLY A 195 15.70 15.58 9.35
CA GLY A 195 15.42 16.72 10.22
C GLY A 195 14.04 17.33 10.02
N MET A 196 13.19 16.74 9.18
CA MET A 196 11.84 17.23 8.86
C MET A 196 10.79 16.58 9.74
N GLU A 197 9.70 17.31 9.99
CA GLU A 197 8.54 16.75 10.67
C GLU A 197 7.72 15.83 9.75
N ARG A 198 7.02 14.85 10.33
CA ARG A 198 6.23 13.85 9.60
C ARG A 198 5.28 14.44 8.56
N SER A 199 4.53 15.47 8.94
CA SER A 199 3.55 16.09 8.05
C SER A 199 4.23 16.92 6.96
N GLU A 200 5.34 17.57 7.29
CA GLU A 200 6.13 18.36 6.35
C GLU A 200 6.73 17.47 5.26
N LEU A 201 7.43 16.39 5.65
CA LEU A 201 8.04 15.48 4.68
C LEU A 201 6.99 14.79 3.80
N THR A 202 5.82 14.45 4.36
CA THR A 202 4.76 13.81 3.57
C THR A 202 4.10 14.78 2.60
N GLN A 203 3.84 16.03 3.02
CA GLN A 203 3.28 17.02 2.11
C GLN A 203 4.25 17.41 1.00
N GLN A 204 5.51 17.73 1.32
CA GLN A 204 6.46 18.13 0.29
C GLN A 204 6.73 17.02 -0.73
N TRP A 205 6.79 15.76 -0.30
CA TRP A 205 7.21 14.66 -1.17
C TRP A 205 6.06 13.93 -1.86
N LEU A 206 4.84 13.98 -1.32
CA LEU A 206 3.67 13.30 -1.86
C LEU A 206 2.46 14.21 -1.98
N GLY A 207 2.15 14.99 -0.94
CA GLY A 207 1.01 15.90 -0.93
C GLY A 207 0.97 16.87 -2.11
N GLU A 208 1.97 17.74 -2.16
CA GLU A 208 2.10 18.81 -3.16
C GLU A 208 2.28 18.24 -4.58
N PRO A 209 3.17 17.26 -4.84
CA PRO A 209 3.34 16.73 -6.19
C PRO A 209 2.08 16.04 -6.73
N LEU A 210 1.33 15.35 -5.87
CA LEU A 210 0.17 14.55 -6.29
C LEU A 210 -1.16 15.33 -6.21
N GLY A 211 -1.19 16.49 -5.58
CA GLY A 211 -2.44 17.21 -5.28
C GLY A 211 -3.29 16.47 -4.24
N MET A 212 -2.67 15.99 -3.16
CA MET A 212 -3.32 15.33 -2.03
C MET A 212 -3.51 16.29 -0.85
N GLU A 213 -4.38 17.29 -1.02
CA GLU A 213 -4.57 18.38 -0.05
C GLU A 213 -5.36 17.96 1.20
N ASN A 214 -6.19 16.92 1.10
CA ASN A 214 -7.00 16.37 2.18
C ASN A 214 -6.30 15.18 2.89
N SER A 215 -5.02 14.98 2.59
CA SER A 215 -4.20 13.92 3.15
C SER A 215 -3.32 14.44 4.27
N SER A 216 -3.41 13.82 5.45
CA SER A 216 -2.66 14.27 6.62
C SER A 216 -2.41 13.19 7.65
N TRP A 217 -1.43 13.42 8.52
CA TRP A 217 -1.18 12.57 9.67
C TRP A 217 -1.95 13.09 10.90
N THR A 218 -2.96 12.35 11.35
CA THR A 218 -3.90 12.74 12.39
C THR A 218 -3.64 12.01 13.71
N PRO A 219 -3.67 12.70 14.87
CA PRO A 219 -3.57 12.04 16.17
C PRO A 219 -4.73 11.05 16.39
N ARG A 220 -4.39 9.90 16.98
CA ARG A 220 -5.34 8.86 17.41
C ARG A 220 -5.47 8.90 18.94
N PRO A 221 -6.32 9.75 19.51
CA PRO A 221 -6.46 9.87 20.98
C PRO A 221 -6.95 8.58 21.65
N TRP A 222 -7.54 7.67 20.87
CA TRP A 222 -8.02 6.36 21.31
C TRP A 222 -6.95 5.25 21.25
N ALA A 223 -5.76 5.55 20.73
CA ALA A 223 -4.70 4.57 20.49
C ALA A 223 -3.56 4.70 21.51
N ASN A 224 -2.75 3.64 21.65
CA ASN A 224 -1.55 3.69 22.49
C ASN A 224 -0.42 4.50 21.80
N ALA A 225 0.62 4.84 22.55
CA ALA A 225 1.73 5.67 22.09
C ALA A 225 2.42 5.14 20.82
N ALA A 226 2.50 3.81 20.63
CA ALA A 226 3.19 3.20 19.49
C ALA A 226 2.46 3.43 18.15
N ILE A 227 1.15 3.68 18.19
CA ILE A 227 0.30 3.89 17.01
C ILE A 227 -0.51 5.19 17.13
N ALA A 228 0.03 6.18 17.86
CA ALA A 228 -0.68 7.40 18.26
C ALA A 228 -1.01 8.36 17.11
N VAL A 229 -0.51 8.12 15.90
CA VAL A 229 -0.80 8.95 14.72
C VAL A 229 -1.10 8.05 13.52
N GLY A 230 -2.14 8.39 12.77
CA GLY A 230 -2.60 7.69 11.58
C GLY A 230 -2.51 8.55 10.33
N PHE A 231 -2.42 7.94 9.15
CA PHE A 231 -2.57 8.66 7.88
C PHE A 231 -4.03 8.66 7.48
N SER A 232 -4.57 9.83 7.16
CA SER A 232 -5.94 10.06 6.76
C SER A 232 -5.99 10.67 5.37
N THR A 233 -6.93 10.23 4.54
CA THR A 233 -7.07 10.65 3.13
C THR A 233 -8.50 10.38 2.65
N THR A 234 -8.87 10.93 1.50
CA THR A 234 -10.07 10.53 0.75
C THR A 234 -9.78 9.33 -0.16
N ALA A 235 -10.84 8.70 -0.70
CA ALA A 235 -10.70 7.63 -1.68
C ALA A 235 -10.01 8.11 -2.98
N ARG A 236 -10.34 9.34 -3.43
CA ARG A 236 -9.72 9.93 -4.63
C ARG A 236 -8.23 10.20 -4.43
N GLU A 237 -7.83 10.80 -3.32
CA GLU A 237 -6.41 11.08 -3.06
C GLU A 237 -5.59 9.80 -2.84
N LEU A 238 -6.17 8.78 -2.21
CA LEU A 238 -5.54 7.47 -2.14
C LEU A 238 -5.35 6.84 -3.53
N ALA A 239 -6.27 7.08 -4.46
CA ALA A 239 -6.15 6.62 -5.85
C ALA A 239 -5.09 7.42 -6.63
N ARG A 240 -4.87 8.71 -6.34
CA ARG A 240 -3.75 9.49 -6.88
C ARG A 240 -2.41 8.88 -6.47
N PHE A 241 -2.25 8.55 -5.19
CA PHE A 241 -1.09 7.81 -4.69
C PHE A 241 -0.90 6.48 -5.42
N GLY A 242 -1.96 5.68 -5.57
CA GLY A 242 -1.89 4.41 -6.29
C GLY A 242 -1.53 4.54 -7.76
N LEU A 243 -2.07 5.54 -8.45
CA LEU A 243 -1.78 5.82 -9.84
C LEU A 243 -0.32 6.23 -10.04
N MET A 244 0.28 7.01 -9.14
CA MET A 244 1.71 7.33 -9.18
C MET A 244 2.58 6.06 -9.10
N ILE A 245 2.22 5.13 -8.21
CA ILE A 245 2.92 3.84 -8.09
C ILE A 245 2.73 2.97 -9.33
N GLN A 246 1.51 2.87 -9.85
CA GLN A 246 1.22 2.13 -11.09
C GLN A 246 1.94 2.74 -12.29
N ALA A 247 2.15 4.05 -12.30
CA ALA A 247 2.93 4.77 -13.29
C ALA A 247 4.46 4.64 -13.12
N GLY A 248 4.93 3.84 -12.16
CA GLY A 248 6.36 3.60 -11.91
C GLY A 248 7.06 4.80 -11.29
N GLY A 249 6.43 5.48 -10.33
CA GLY A 249 7.03 6.62 -9.63
C GLY A 249 6.81 7.98 -10.32
N ARG A 250 6.05 8.01 -11.43
CA ARG A 250 5.76 9.24 -12.19
C ARG A 250 4.38 9.79 -11.87
N TRP A 251 4.26 11.10 -11.93
CA TRP A 251 3.00 11.83 -11.83
C TRP A 251 3.01 12.99 -12.81
N LYS A 252 2.10 12.97 -13.80
CA LYS A 252 2.10 13.94 -14.91
C LYS A 252 3.50 13.99 -15.57
N ASP A 253 4.11 15.16 -15.62
CA ASP A 253 5.46 15.43 -16.14
C ASP A 253 6.57 15.31 -15.08
N GLN A 254 6.22 14.98 -13.84
CA GLN A 254 7.15 14.87 -12.72
C GLN A 254 7.53 13.41 -12.41
N THR A 255 8.78 13.20 -12.03
CA THR A 255 9.25 11.94 -11.44
C THR A 255 9.33 12.11 -9.93
N VAL A 256 8.41 11.50 -9.19
CA VAL A 256 8.36 11.53 -7.73
C VAL A 256 9.37 10.56 -7.13
N ILE A 257 9.51 9.38 -7.75
CA ILE A 257 10.47 8.35 -7.34
C ILE A 257 11.24 7.91 -8.58
N ASN A 258 12.53 8.21 -8.62
CA ASN A 258 13.44 7.83 -9.70
C ASN A 258 14.26 6.58 -9.38
N ASP A 259 14.30 6.15 -8.11
CA ASP A 259 14.90 4.87 -7.71
C ASP A 259 13.98 3.70 -8.13
N THR A 260 14.09 3.31 -9.39
CA THR A 260 13.27 2.25 -9.97
C THR A 260 13.57 0.88 -9.34
N GLN A 261 14.80 0.66 -8.87
CA GLN A 261 15.14 -0.60 -8.19
C GLN A 261 14.42 -0.68 -6.84
N PHE A 262 14.39 0.40 -6.06
CA PHE A 262 13.62 0.42 -4.81
C PHE A 262 12.13 0.18 -5.06
N LEU A 263 11.55 0.78 -6.11
CA LEU A 263 10.15 0.54 -6.49
C LEU A 263 9.88 -0.92 -6.84
N GLU A 264 10.77 -1.55 -7.61
CA GLU A 264 10.68 -2.97 -7.97
C GLU A 264 10.80 -3.87 -6.72
N ASP A 265 11.78 -3.61 -5.86
CA ASP A 265 11.99 -4.36 -4.62
C ASP A 265 10.80 -4.19 -3.65
N MET A 266 10.24 -2.98 -3.57
CA MET A 266 9.08 -2.66 -2.73
C MET A 266 7.85 -3.50 -3.10
N LEU A 267 7.67 -3.78 -4.38
CA LEU A 267 6.54 -4.54 -4.93
C LEU A 267 6.89 -6.00 -5.25
N SER A 268 8.04 -6.49 -4.78
CA SER A 268 8.50 -7.87 -4.92
C SER A 268 8.66 -8.53 -3.54
N PRO A 269 8.69 -9.87 -3.45
CA PRO A 269 8.91 -10.55 -2.18
C PRO A 269 10.19 -10.06 -1.49
N SER A 270 10.05 -9.47 -0.30
CA SER A 270 11.17 -8.87 0.43
C SER A 270 12.02 -9.88 1.22
N GLN A 271 11.46 -11.07 1.42
CA GLN A 271 12.07 -12.21 2.14
C GLN A 271 11.31 -13.50 1.78
N GLN A 272 11.83 -14.67 2.17
CA GLN A 272 11.27 -15.99 1.84
C GLN A 272 10.28 -16.56 2.87
N LEU A 273 10.20 -15.98 4.05
CA LEU A 273 9.36 -16.41 5.18
C LEU A 273 7.87 -16.09 5.00
N ASN A 274 7.55 -15.07 4.20
CA ASN A 274 6.22 -14.69 3.76
C ASN A 274 6.34 -14.00 2.38
N PRO A 275 6.35 -14.76 1.27
CA PRO A 275 6.59 -14.21 -0.06
C PRO A 275 5.47 -13.25 -0.49
N ALA A 276 4.28 -13.34 0.11
CA ALA A 276 3.17 -12.40 -0.08
C ALA A 276 3.39 -11.00 0.54
N TYR A 277 4.63 -10.63 0.89
CA TYR A 277 4.97 -9.34 1.49
C TYR A 277 6.25 -8.71 0.92
N GLY A 278 6.12 -7.49 0.38
CA GLY A 278 7.23 -6.63 -0.06
C GLY A 278 7.65 -5.63 1.02
N PHE A 279 8.17 -4.47 0.63
CA PHE A 279 8.44 -3.39 1.59
C PHE A 279 7.13 -2.72 1.98
N LEU A 280 6.49 -3.21 3.04
CA LEU A 280 5.21 -2.72 3.54
C LEU A 280 4.02 -2.83 2.55
N TRP A 281 4.11 -3.68 1.53
CA TRP A 281 3.06 -3.99 0.56
C TRP A 281 2.67 -5.46 0.60
N TRP A 282 1.38 -5.75 0.38
CA TRP A 282 0.88 -7.12 0.23
C TRP A 282 0.89 -7.54 -1.24
N LEU A 283 1.36 -8.75 -1.53
CA LEU A 283 1.54 -9.28 -2.89
C LEU A 283 0.64 -10.50 -3.09
N ASN A 284 -0.16 -10.52 -4.16
CA ASN A 284 -1.20 -11.55 -4.31
C ASN A 284 -0.68 -12.89 -4.82
N GLY A 285 0.00 -12.89 -5.97
CA GLY A 285 0.33 -14.07 -6.79
C GLY A 285 1.40 -15.00 -6.23
N GLN A 286 1.58 -15.02 -4.92
CA GLN A 286 2.64 -15.76 -4.25
C GLN A 286 2.13 -17.13 -3.77
N GLU A 287 3.04 -18.08 -3.63
CA GLU A 287 2.72 -19.48 -3.31
C GLU A 287 2.08 -19.68 -1.94
N PHE A 288 2.36 -18.80 -0.98
CA PHE A 288 1.73 -18.80 0.32
C PHE A 288 1.76 -17.40 0.95
N SER A 289 0.95 -17.22 1.99
CA SER A 289 0.94 -16.00 2.81
C SER A 289 0.95 -16.34 4.29
N VAL A 290 1.51 -15.43 5.09
CA VAL A 290 1.36 -15.41 6.55
C VAL A 290 0.53 -14.19 6.92
N ALA A 291 -0.57 -14.41 7.66
CA ALA A 291 -1.46 -13.33 8.06
C ALA A 291 -0.81 -12.42 9.12
N ALA A 292 -1.48 -11.31 9.45
CA ALA A 292 -1.05 -10.47 10.57
C ALA A 292 -1.31 -11.18 11.92
N GLY A 293 -0.32 -11.16 12.81
CA GLY A 293 -0.44 -11.65 14.19
C GLY A 293 0.73 -12.53 14.64
N PRO A 294 0.97 -12.65 15.97
CA PRO A 294 2.15 -13.33 16.52
C PRO A 294 2.19 -14.84 16.31
N ALA A 295 1.03 -15.44 15.99
CA ALA A 295 0.88 -16.87 15.71
C ALA A 295 0.08 -17.11 14.43
N ALA A 296 0.18 -16.18 13.46
CA ALA A 296 -0.50 -16.32 12.19
C ALA A 296 0.00 -17.57 11.46
N ALA A 297 -0.93 -18.45 11.10
CA ALA A 297 -0.60 -19.64 10.34
C ALA A 297 -0.28 -19.28 8.88
N ARG A 298 0.63 -20.05 8.28
CA ARG A 298 0.84 -20.07 6.84
C ARG A 298 -0.43 -20.58 6.16
N ARG A 299 -0.85 -19.88 5.10
CA ARG A 299 -1.94 -20.27 4.19
C ARG A 299 -1.34 -20.48 2.80
N GLU A 300 -1.49 -21.68 2.25
CA GLU A 300 -1.09 -21.98 0.88
C GLU A 300 -1.98 -21.26 -0.14
N GLY A 301 -1.39 -20.94 -1.29
CA GLY A 301 -2.02 -20.25 -2.40
C GLY A 301 -1.97 -18.73 -2.29
N GLN A 302 -2.55 -18.08 -3.30
CA GLN A 302 -2.63 -16.62 -3.40
C GLN A 302 -3.32 -15.99 -2.18
N LEU A 303 -2.91 -14.77 -1.86
CA LEU A 303 -3.49 -13.99 -0.76
C LEU A 303 -5.00 -13.74 -0.96
N ILE A 304 -5.39 -13.46 -2.20
CA ILE A 304 -6.73 -13.21 -2.71
C ILE A 304 -6.90 -14.06 -4.00
N PRO A 305 -7.30 -15.34 -3.88
CA PRO A 305 -7.49 -16.22 -5.03
C PRO A 305 -8.47 -15.72 -6.08
N SER A 306 -9.48 -14.93 -5.72
CA SER A 306 -10.43 -14.36 -6.68
C SER A 306 -9.90 -13.16 -7.48
N ALA A 307 -8.71 -12.66 -7.16
CA ALA A 307 -8.09 -11.51 -7.83
C ALA A 307 -6.92 -11.93 -8.75
N PRO A 308 -6.56 -11.11 -9.76
CA PRO A 308 -5.40 -11.35 -10.61
C PRO A 308 -4.09 -11.54 -9.83
N PRO A 309 -3.18 -12.41 -10.30
CA PRO A 309 -1.97 -12.76 -9.56
C PRO A 309 -0.99 -11.58 -9.41
N ASP A 310 -0.99 -10.63 -10.34
CA ASP A 310 -0.15 -9.44 -10.31
C ASP A 310 -0.71 -8.31 -9.43
N LEU A 311 -1.84 -8.54 -8.75
CA LEU A 311 -2.38 -7.60 -7.77
C LEU A 311 -1.40 -7.37 -6.61
N VAL A 312 -1.15 -6.10 -6.30
CA VAL A 312 -0.50 -5.65 -5.07
C VAL A 312 -1.43 -4.73 -4.29
N ALA A 313 -1.31 -4.70 -2.96
CA ALA A 313 -2.29 -4.00 -2.12
C ALA A 313 -1.71 -3.34 -0.86
N MET A 314 -2.28 -2.16 -0.56
CA MET A 314 -2.29 -1.62 0.79
C MET A 314 -3.48 -2.23 1.54
N GLN A 315 -3.25 -2.79 2.73
CA GLN A 315 -4.32 -3.38 3.54
C GLN A 315 -4.40 -2.77 4.95
N GLY A 316 -5.52 -2.11 5.22
CA GLY A 316 -5.90 -1.53 6.49
C GLY A 316 -7.00 -2.32 7.20
N ALA A 317 -7.13 -2.08 8.50
CA ALA A 317 -8.21 -2.64 9.31
C ALA A 317 -9.58 -2.20 8.80
N ALA A 318 -10.59 -3.06 8.99
CA ALA A 318 -11.94 -2.85 8.48
C ALA A 318 -11.95 -2.60 6.96
N ASP A 319 -11.09 -3.32 6.24
CA ASP A 319 -11.01 -3.33 4.78
C ASP A 319 -10.80 -1.95 4.14
N ARG A 320 -9.97 -1.10 4.74
CA ARG A 320 -9.43 0.10 4.05
C ARG A 320 -8.35 -0.36 3.07
N LYS A 321 -8.53 -0.11 1.78
CA LYS A 321 -7.73 -0.75 0.74
C LYS A 321 -7.35 0.22 -0.37
N LEU A 322 -6.16 -0.02 -0.90
CA LEU A 322 -5.76 0.37 -2.24
C LEU A 322 -5.25 -0.90 -2.92
N TYR A 323 -5.74 -1.19 -4.11
CA TYR A 323 -5.30 -2.28 -4.94
C TYR A 323 -4.75 -1.72 -6.24
N LEU A 324 -3.61 -2.25 -6.69
CA LEU A 324 -3.06 -1.99 -8.00
C LEU A 324 -3.04 -3.31 -8.77
N VAL A 325 -3.55 -3.31 -9.99
CA VAL A 325 -3.53 -4.48 -10.89
C VAL A 325 -2.93 -4.05 -12.23
N PRO A 326 -1.58 -4.07 -12.36
CA PRO A 326 -0.89 -3.57 -13.54
C PRO A 326 -1.38 -4.20 -14.86
N GLY A 327 -1.59 -5.51 -14.89
CA GLY A 327 -2.05 -6.27 -16.06
C GLY A 327 -3.45 -5.91 -16.53
N LEU A 328 -4.27 -5.31 -15.66
CA LEU A 328 -5.58 -4.76 -16.01
C LEU A 328 -5.60 -3.22 -16.07
N ASN A 329 -4.46 -2.56 -15.85
CA ASN A 329 -4.36 -1.11 -15.70
C ASN A 329 -5.36 -0.53 -14.67
N LEU A 330 -5.61 -1.26 -13.58
CA LEU A 330 -6.57 -0.84 -12.55
C LEU A 330 -5.88 -0.26 -11.32
N VAL A 331 -6.50 0.79 -10.78
CA VAL A 331 -6.34 1.21 -9.39
C VAL A 331 -7.72 1.15 -8.74
N VAL A 332 -7.84 0.44 -7.63
CA VAL A 332 -9.10 0.35 -6.88
C VAL A 332 -8.89 0.81 -5.45
N THR A 333 -9.66 1.77 -4.99
CA THR A 333 -9.70 2.18 -3.59
C THR A 333 -11.01 1.78 -2.95
N ARG A 334 -10.95 1.45 -1.66
CA ARG A 334 -12.14 1.26 -0.84
C ARG A 334 -11.88 1.78 0.57
N LEU A 335 -12.72 2.69 1.02
CA LEU A 335 -12.79 3.17 2.41
C LEU A 335 -14.13 2.75 3.04
N GLY A 336 -14.26 2.91 4.36
CA GLY A 336 -15.50 2.60 5.07
C GLY A 336 -15.32 1.81 6.36
N ALA A 337 -16.44 1.31 6.90
CA ALA A 337 -16.43 0.46 8.08
C ALA A 337 -16.05 -0.99 7.72
N ASN A 338 -16.25 -1.93 8.65
CA ASN A 338 -15.82 -3.31 8.44
C ASN A 338 -16.57 -3.95 7.23
N GLY A 339 -15.83 -4.26 6.16
CA GLY A 339 -16.37 -4.89 4.96
C GLY A 339 -16.52 -6.40 5.10
N SER A 340 -15.65 -7.03 5.86
CA SER A 340 -15.73 -8.48 6.10
C SER A 340 -16.87 -8.83 7.05
N GLN A 341 -17.65 -9.86 6.70
CA GLN A 341 -18.70 -10.43 7.54
C GLN A 341 -18.25 -11.78 8.11
N ARG A 342 -19.03 -12.35 9.05
CA ARG A 342 -18.66 -13.60 9.76
C ARG A 342 -18.37 -14.78 8.83
N SER A 343 -19.05 -14.86 7.68
CA SER A 343 -18.95 -15.97 6.72
C SER A 343 -18.12 -15.68 5.48
N SER A 344 -17.73 -14.43 5.24
CA SER A 344 -17.06 -14.01 4.00
C SER A 344 -16.17 -12.79 4.24
N ASN A 345 -14.94 -12.86 3.75
CA ASN A 345 -14.04 -11.71 3.75
C ASN A 345 -14.31 -10.81 2.54
N PHE A 346 -14.08 -9.50 2.68
CA PHE A 346 -14.37 -8.53 1.63
C PHE A 346 -13.57 -8.76 0.33
N ASN A 347 -12.27 -9.06 0.45
CA ASN A 347 -11.39 -9.25 -0.70
C ASN A 347 -11.96 -10.30 -1.67
N GLU A 348 -12.32 -11.49 -1.17
CA GLU A 348 -12.76 -12.59 -2.04
C GLU A 348 -14.05 -12.21 -2.78
N VAL A 349 -15.06 -11.73 -2.04
CA VAL A 349 -16.39 -11.46 -2.60
C VAL A 349 -16.38 -10.27 -3.56
N PHE A 350 -15.61 -9.22 -3.25
CA PHE A 350 -15.51 -8.04 -4.11
C PHE A 350 -14.76 -8.38 -5.41
N TRP A 351 -13.61 -9.05 -5.31
CA TRP A 351 -12.84 -9.42 -6.50
C TRP A 351 -13.54 -10.49 -7.34
N GLU A 352 -14.26 -11.44 -6.73
CA GLU A 352 -15.08 -12.39 -7.49
C GLU A 352 -16.21 -11.67 -8.26
N ALA A 353 -16.84 -10.67 -7.66
CA ALA A 353 -17.86 -9.85 -8.34
C ALA A 353 -17.25 -8.99 -9.46
N LEU A 354 -16.18 -8.25 -9.16
CA LEU A 354 -15.53 -7.36 -10.11
C LEU A 354 -14.94 -8.12 -11.31
N MET A 355 -14.33 -9.28 -11.09
CA MET A 355 -13.75 -10.08 -12.18
C MET A 355 -14.81 -10.70 -13.11
N LYS A 356 -16.08 -10.78 -12.71
CA LYS A 356 -17.18 -11.14 -13.64
C LYS A 356 -17.42 -10.04 -14.68
N ALA A 357 -17.10 -8.79 -14.33
CA ALA A 357 -17.23 -7.63 -15.22
C ALA A 357 -16.04 -7.43 -16.16
N ALA A 358 -14.91 -8.12 -15.90
CA ALA A 358 -13.69 -7.94 -16.64
C ALA A 358 -13.83 -8.37 -18.12
N PRO A 359 -13.07 -7.74 -19.04
CA PRO A 359 -13.03 -8.17 -20.43
C PRO A 359 -12.65 -9.65 -20.55
N VAL A 360 -13.32 -10.38 -21.45
CA VAL A 360 -12.94 -11.76 -21.76
C VAL A 360 -11.60 -11.75 -22.49
N PRO A 361 -10.63 -12.63 -22.13
CA PRO A 361 -9.33 -12.71 -22.78
C PRO A 361 -9.37 -12.99 -24.29
#